data_AF-A0A831PV64-F1
#
_entry.id   AF-A0A831PV64-F1
#
_cell.length_a   1.000
_cell.length_b   1.000
_cell.length_c   1.000
_cell.angle_alpha   90.00
_cell.angle_beta   90.00
_cell.angle_gamma   90.00
#
_symmetry.space_group_name_H-M   'P 1'
#
loop_
_entity.id
_entity.type
_entity.pdbx_description
1 polymer ?
#
loop_
_entity_poly.entity_id
_entity_poly.type
_entity_poly.pdbx_seq_one_letter_code
_entity_poly.pdbx_strand_id
1 'polypeptide(L)'
;MTPRTWFLLPARAVMALLFAAPMLIVAAYSLLTRGAYGGQSTPWTLANYARLLDPLYLEILLKSFWIAALATALCLALGFPLALFIARARTRKTLWLALVTLPFWTSFLVRTYAWMFL
;
A
#
# COMPACT_ATOMS: atom_id res chain seq x y z
N MET A 1 6.80 24.09 24.82
CA MET A 1 7.17 23.66 23.44
C MET A 1 8.64 24.00 23.25
N THR A 2 9.49 23.02 22.94
CA THR A 2 10.95 23.24 22.85
C THR A 2 11.29 24.03 21.58
N PRO A 3 12.30 24.93 21.60
CA PRO A 3 12.66 25.77 20.44
C PRO A 3 12.99 24.98 19.17
N ARG A 4 13.33 23.69 19.31
CA ARG A 4 13.55 22.73 18.21
C ARG A 4 12.30 22.43 17.39
N THR A 5 11.11 22.42 18.00
CA THR A 5 9.88 22.11 17.26
C THR A 5 9.48 23.25 16.32
N TRP A 6 9.83 24.49 16.65
CA TRP A 6 9.55 25.68 15.84
C TRP A 6 10.23 25.63 14.46
N PHE A 7 11.49 25.21 14.42
CA PHE A 7 12.23 25.07 13.15
C PHE A 7 11.71 23.93 12.26
N LEU A 8 11.07 22.91 12.85
CA LEU A 8 10.49 21.79 12.10
C LEU A 8 9.04 22.03 11.67
N LEU A 9 8.36 23.07 12.19
CA LEU A 9 7.00 23.42 11.80
C LEU A 9 6.82 23.65 10.29
N PRO A 10 7.66 24.46 9.60
CA PRO A 10 7.48 24.68 8.17
C PRO A 10 7.66 23.39 7.36
N ALA A 11 8.64 22.55 7.71
CA ALA A 11 8.85 21.26 7.06
C ALA A 11 7.67 20.30 7.28
N ARG A 12 7.12 20.24 8.49
CA ARG A 12 5.93 19.43 8.81
C ARG A 12 4.69 19.95 8.09
N ALA A 13 4.51 21.26 8.00
CA ALA A 13 3.40 21.89 7.31
C ALA A 13 3.44 21.60 5.81
N VAL A 14 4.60 21.74 5.16
CA VAL A 14 4.76 21.45 3.73
C VAL A 14 4.51 19.96 3.45
N MET A 15 5.09 19.05 4.23
CA MET A 15 4.87 17.60 4.06
C MET A 15 3.40 17.23 4.28
N ALA A 16 2.76 17.75 5.32
CA ALA A 16 1.35 17.50 5.59
C ALA A 16 0.46 18.06 4.48
N LEU A 17 0.72 19.28 4.00
CA LEU A 17 -0.04 19.92 2.91
C LEU A 17 0.11 19.12 1.62
N LEU A 18 1.33 18.73 1.26
CA LEU A 18 1.61 18.04 0.01
C LEU A 18 1.00 16.62 -0.01
N PHE A 19 0.91 15.94 1.14
CA PHE A 19 0.20 14.65 1.26
C PHE A 19 -1.32 14.81 1.36
N ALA A 20 -1.79 15.83 2.09
CA ALA A 20 -3.21 16.07 2.26
C ALA A 20 -3.86 16.53 0.96
N ALA A 21 -3.19 17.33 0.13
CA ALA A 21 -3.70 17.83 -1.14
C ALA A 21 -4.22 16.71 -2.06
N PRO A 22 -3.44 15.68 -2.45
CA PRO A 22 -3.95 14.58 -3.28
C PRO A 22 -5.01 13.73 -2.58
N MET A 23 -4.92 13.55 -1.26
CA MET A 23 -5.95 12.82 -0.50
C MET A 23 -7.30 13.56 -0.52
N LEU A 24 -7.29 14.88 -0.35
CA LEU A 24 -8.48 15.73 -0.43
C LEU A 24 -9.05 15.75 -1.85
N ILE A 25 -8.18 15.75 -2.87
CA ILE A 25 -8.59 15.61 -4.25
C ILE A 25 -9.34 14.28 -4.43
N VAL A 26 -8.75 13.14 -4.05
CA VAL A 26 -9.40 11.82 -4.15
C VAL A 26 -10.72 11.78 -3.38
N ALA A 27 -10.78 12.37 -2.19
CA ALA A 27 -11.99 12.45 -1.38
C ALA A 27 -13.08 13.28 -2.06
N ALA A 28 -12.73 14.42 -2.65
CA ALA A 28 -13.65 15.22 -3.45
C ALA A 28 -14.17 14.40 -4.64
N TYR A 29 -13.28 13.81 -5.44
CA TYR A 29 -13.63 12.95 -6.58
C TYR A 29 -14.55 11.77 -6.20
N SER A 30 -14.41 11.20 -5.00
CA SER A 30 -15.27 10.12 -4.50
C SER A 30 -16.75 10.53 -4.35
N LEU A 31 -17.03 11.82 -4.18
CA LEU A 31 -18.39 12.37 -4.03
C LEU A 31 -18.98 12.86 -5.35
N LEU A 32 -18.17 12.97 -6.42
CA LEU A 32 -18.62 13.36 -7.75
C LEU A 32 -19.19 12.16 -8.52
N THR A 33 -20.24 12.39 -9.31
CA THR A 33 -20.82 11.33 -10.14
C THR A 33 -20.00 11.13 -11.42
N ARG A 34 -19.80 9.87 -11.80
CA ARG A 34 -19.24 9.50 -13.10
C ARG A 34 -20.26 9.81 -14.19
N GLY A 35 -19.96 10.78 -15.04
CA GLY A 35 -20.72 11.08 -16.25
C GLY A 35 -20.55 9.98 -17.31
N ALA A 36 -21.56 9.83 -18.16
CA ALA A 36 -21.73 8.70 -19.08
C ALA A 36 -20.59 8.51 -20.12
N TYR A 37 -19.78 9.54 -20.38
CA TYR A 37 -18.70 9.51 -21.38
C TYR A 37 -17.32 9.87 -20.79
N GLY A 38 -17.10 9.66 -19.49
CA GLY A 38 -15.80 9.87 -18.85
C GLY A 38 -15.56 11.28 -18.29
N GLY A 39 -16.58 12.14 -18.27
CA GLY A 39 -16.59 13.42 -17.53
C GLY A 39 -17.23 13.30 -16.15
N GLN A 40 -17.05 14.29 -15.27
CA GLN A 40 -17.69 14.34 -13.96
C GLN A 40 -18.95 15.20 -14.04
N SER A 41 -20.11 14.65 -13.69
CA SER A 41 -21.37 15.42 -13.66
C SER A 41 -21.70 15.87 -12.23
N THR A 42 -22.18 17.11 -12.10
CA THR A 42 -22.79 17.65 -10.88
C THR A 42 -24.24 17.13 -10.81
N PRO A 43 -24.55 16.26 -9.84
CA PRO A 43 -24.55 16.65 -8.43
C PRO A 43 -23.57 15.85 -7.54
N TRP A 44 -23.32 16.37 -6.35
CA TRP A 44 -22.64 15.65 -5.26
C TRP A 44 -23.56 14.51 -4.80
N THR A 45 -23.07 13.27 -4.77
CA THR A 45 -23.90 12.12 -4.36
C THR A 45 -23.14 11.16 -3.47
N LEU A 46 -23.86 10.55 -2.52
CA LEU A 46 -23.36 9.40 -1.75
C LEU A 46 -23.63 8.07 -2.45
N ALA A 47 -24.19 8.08 -3.66
CA ALA A 47 -24.54 6.88 -4.42
C ALA A 47 -23.31 6.00 -4.73
N ASN A 48 -22.12 6.60 -4.85
CA ASN A 48 -20.86 5.87 -5.01
C ASN A 48 -20.55 4.98 -3.80
N TYR A 49 -20.89 5.42 -2.58
CA TYR A 49 -20.72 4.62 -1.38
C TYR A 49 -21.80 3.55 -1.26
N ALA A 50 -23.03 3.82 -1.70
CA ALA A 50 -24.07 2.80 -1.76
C ALA A 50 -23.71 1.66 -2.73
N ARG A 51 -23.04 1.97 -3.85
CA ARG A 51 -22.51 0.95 -4.78
C ARG A 51 -21.45 0.04 -4.16
N LEU A 52 -20.75 0.47 -3.11
CA LEU A 52 -19.82 -0.40 -2.39
C LEU A 52 -20.52 -1.59 -1.73
N LEU A 53 -21.80 -1.45 -1.40
CA LEU A 53 -22.63 -2.49 -0.79
C LEU A 53 -23.20 -3.48 -1.81
N ASP A 54 -23.04 -3.20 -3.11
CA ASP A 54 -23.43 -4.14 -4.16
C ASP A 54 -22.58 -5.43 -4.02
N PRO A 55 -23.19 -6.62 -4.07
CA PRO A 55 -22.50 -7.90 -3.92
C PRO A 55 -21.22 -8.04 -4.73
N LEU A 56 -21.18 -7.49 -5.96
CA LEU A 56 -19.99 -7.57 -6.80
C LEU A 56 -18.80 -6.80 -6.23
N TYR A 57 -19.01 -5.57 -5.77
CA TYR A 57 -17.94 -4.76 -5.17
C TYR A 57 -17.52 -5.31 -3.81
N LEU A 58 -18.49 -5.83 -3.03
CA LEU A 58 -18.21 -6.46 -1.75
C LEU A 58 -17.38 -7.74 -1.91
N GLU A 59 -17.69 -8.58 -2.91
CA GLU A 59 -16.91 -9.78 -3.20
C GLU A 59 -15.46 -9.42 -3.56
N ILE A 60 -15.26 -8.43 -4.42
CA ILE A 60 -13.91 -7.98 -4.80
C ILE A 60 -13.15 -7.46 -3.57
N LEU A 61 -13.80 -6.65 -2.73
CA LEU A 61 -13.20 -6.13 -1.51
C LEU A 61 -12.79 -7.26 -0.55
N LEU A 62 -13.67 -8.22 -0.32
CA LEU A 62 -13.41 -9.38 0.53
C LEU A 62 -12.30 -10.27 -0.04
N LYS A 63 -12.26 -10.48 -1.36
CA LYS A 63 -11.16 -11.20 -2.00
C LYS A 63 -9.83 -10.49 -1.81
N SER A 64 -9.76 -9.18 -2.03
CA SER A 64 -8.54 -8.40 -1.80
C SER A 64 -8.08 -8.48 -0.35
N PHE A 65 -9.02 -8.36 0.60
CA PHE A 65 -8.72 -8.49 2.02
C PHE A 65 -8.22 -9.89 2.39
N TRP A 66 -8.88 -10.94 1.87
CA TRP A 66 -8.50 -12.33 2.09
C TRP A 66 -7.10 -12.63 1.55
N ILE A 67 -6.79 -12.20 0.32
CA ILE A 67 -5.47 -12.37 -0.29
C ILE A 67 -4.41 -11.63 0.53
N ALA A 68 -4.68 -10.38 0.93
CA ALA A 68 -3.75 -9.61 1.75
C ALA A 68 -3.50 -10.27 3.11
N ALA A 69 -4.56 -10.70 3.80
CA ALA A 69 -4.47 -11.37 5.10
C ALA A 69 -3.70 -12.70 5.00
N LEU A 70 -4.02 -13.52 3.99
CA LEU A 70 -3.31 -14.77 3.74
C LEU A 70 -1.83 -14.52 3.43
N ALA A 71 -1.52 -13.54 2.57
CA ALA A 71 -0.15 -13.17 2.25
C ALA A 71 0.61 -12.69 3.49
N THR A 72 0.01 -11.83 4.33
CA THR A 72 0.62 -11.38 5.59
C THR A 72 0.86 -12.55 6.54
N ALA A 73 -0.12 -13.45 6.70
CA ALA A 73 0.02 -14.63 7.55
C ALA A 73 1.14 -15.56 7.08
N LEU A 74 1.22 -15.83 5.78
CA LEU A 74 2.29 -16.65 5.18
C LEU A 74 3.66 -15.98 5.32
N CYS A 75 3.74 -14.67 5.06
CA CYS A 75 4.97 -13.90 5.26
C CYS A 75 5.46 -13.93 6.71
N LEU A 76 4.55 -13.84 7.68
CA LEU A 76 4.90 -13.97 9.10
C LEU A 76 5.31 -15.41 9.44
N ALA A 77 4.53 -16.40 9.01
CA ALA A 77 4.79 -17.81 9.30
C ALA A 77 6.12 -18.31 8.73
N LEU A 78 6.52 -17.84 7.55
CA LEU A 78 7.77 -18.24 6.89
C LEU A 78 8.93 -17.27 7.21
N GLY A 79 8.66 -15.97 7.27
CA GLY A 79 9.66 -14.94 7.49
C GLY A 79 10.15 -14.88 8.93
N PHE A 80 9.28 -15.08 9.92
CA PHE A 80 9.67 -15.08 11.32
C PHE A 80 10.67 -16.19 11.71
N PRO A 81 10.46 -17.48 11.37
CA PRO A 81 11.44 -18.52 11.69
C PRO A 81 12.77 -18.29 10.94
N LEU A 82 12.73 -17.82 9.69
CA LEU A 82 13.92 -17.46 8.93
C LEU A 82 14.70 -16.33 9.63
N ALA A 83 14.01 -15.27 10.05
CA ALA A 83 14.61 -14.15 10.76
C ALA A 83 15.24 -14.60 12.10
N LEU A 84 14.56 -15.50 12.83
CA LEU A 84 15.08 -16.05 14.09
C LEU A 84 16.33 -16.92 13.86
N PHE A 85 16.34 -17.72 12.79
CA PHE A 85 17.51 -18.52 12.40
C PHE A 85 18.72 -17.62 12.09
N ILE A 86 18.52 -16.57 11.29
CA ILE A 86 19.57 -15.60 10.95
C ILE A 86 20.03 -14.81 12.19
N ALA A 87 19.12 -14.45 13.09
CA ALA A 87 19.44 -13.73 14.32
C ALA A 87 20.32 -14.56 15.27
N ARG A 88 20.13 -15.87 15.32
CA ARG A 88 20.90 -16.81 16.16
C ARG A 88 22.18 -17.33 15.50
N ALA A 89 22.37 -17.10 14.20
CA ALA A 89 23.56 -17.55 13.48
C ALA A 89 24.82 -16.76 13.92
N ARG A 90 25.84 -17.48 14.40
CA ARG A 90 27.13 -16.89 14.83
C ARG A 90 28.09 -16.58 13.68
N THR A 91 27.98 -17.32 12.58
CA THR A 91 28.85 -17.20 11.39
C THR A 91 27.99 -17.04 10.13
N ARG A 92 28.46 -16.26 9.15
CA ARG A 92 27.79 -15.97 7.86
C ARG A 92 26.49 -15.15 7.91
N LYS A 93 26.10 -14.55 9.05
CA LYS A 93 24.89 -13.70 9.18
C LYS A 93 24.76 -12.67 8.06
N THR A 94 25.85 -11.98 7.71
CA THR A 94 25.89 -10.99 6.62
C THR A 94 25.55 -11.59 5.26
N LEU A 95 26.02 -12.82 4.97
CA LEU A 95 25.73 -13.52 3.72
C LEU A 95 24.24 -13.88 3.64
N TRP A 96 23.67 -14.44 4.71
CA TRP A 96 22.25 -14.80 4.76
C TRP A 96 21.34 -13.57 4.59
N LEU A 97 21.68 -12.46 5.25
CA LEU A 97 20.97 -11.19 5.08
C LEU A 97 21.08 -10.67 3.64
N ALA A 98 22.28 -10.71 3.06
CA ALA A 98 22.49 -10.30 1.68
C ALA A 98 21.59 -11.12 0.74
N LEU A 99 21.60 -12.45 0.83
CA LEU A 99 20.77 -13.34 -0.01
C LEU A 99 19.27 -13.04 0.09
N VAL A 100 18.76 -12.75 1.30
CA VAL A 100 17.34 -12.40 1.50
C VAL A 100 17.02 -11.02 0.91
N THR A 101 17.95 -10.08 0.96
CA THR A 101 17.75 -8.73 0.39
C THR A 101 17.95 -8.67 -1.13
N LEU A 102 18.74 -9.56 -1.74
CA LEU A 102 18.95 -9.59 -3.19
C LEU A 102 17.66 -9.53 -4.04
N PRO A 103 16.62 -10.34 -3.78
CA PRO A 103 15.39 -10.26 -4.56
C PRO A 103 14.66 -8.92 -4.41
N PHE A 104 14.84 -8.19 -3.31
CA PHE A 104 14.30 -6.85 -3.15
C PHE A 104 14.92 -5.84 -4.11
N TRP A 105 16.21 -6.02 -4.47
CA TRP A 105 16.89 -5.18 -5.46
C TRP A 105 16.48 -5.48 -6.91
N THR A 106 15.79 -6.61 -7.15
CA THR A 106 15.27 -6.93 -8.49
C THR A 106 14.01 -6.12 -8.80
N SER A 107 14.00 -5.47 -9.97
CA SER A 107 12.84 -4.71 -10.46
C SER A 107 11.59 -5.58 -10.46
N PHE A 108 10.49 -5.03 -9.91
CA PHE A 108 9.19 -5.70 -9.88
C PHE A 108 8.75 -6.15 -11.28
N LEU A 109 9.01 -5.34 -12.31
CA LEU A 109 8.67 -5.66 -13.70
C LEU A 109 9.33 -6.96 -14.17
N VAL A 110 10.61 -7.16 -13.88
CA VAL A 110 11.35 -8.37 -14.29
C VAL A 110 10.74 -9.60 -13.64
N ARG A 111 10.37 -9.51 -12.35
CA ARG A 111 9.63 -10.58 -11.67
C ARG A 111 8.30 -10.85 -12.36
N THR A 112 7.48 -9.83 -12.59
CA THR A 112 6.16 -10.03 -13.21
C THR A 112 6.26 -10.64 -14.61
N TYR A 113 7.21 -10.19 -15.45
CA TYR A 113 7.43 -10.78 -16.77
C TYR A 113 7.95 -12.23 -16.69
N ALA A 114 8.87 -12.52 -15.79
CA ALA A 114 9.40 -13.88 -15.63
C ALA A 114 8.30 -14.91 -15.29
N TRP A 115 7.29 -14.52 -14.51
CA TRP A 115 6.13 -15.38 -14.21
C TRP A 115 5.13 -15.46 -15.36
N MET A 116 5.03 -14.42 -16.20
CA MET A 116 4.14 -14.41 -17.36
C MET A 116 4.66 -15.28 -18.52
N PHE A 117 5.99 -15.35 -18.67
CA PHE A 117 6.64 -16.18 -19.70
C PHE A 117 6.85 -17.64 -19.29
N LEU A 118 6.61 -17.98 -18.01
CA LEU A 118 6.65 -19.35 -17.49
C LEU A 118 5.31 -20.06 -17.76
#